data_AF-A0A9R1X8S5-F1
#
_entry.id   AF-A0A9R1X8S5-F1
#
_cell.length_a   1.000
_cell.length_b   1.000
_cell.length_c   1.000
_cell.angle_alpha   90.00
_cell.angle_beta   90.00
_cell.angle_gamma   90.00
#
_symmetry.space_group_name_H-M   'P 1'
#
loop_
_entity.id
_entity.type
_entity.pdbx_description
1 polymer ?
#
loop_
_entity_poly.entity_id
_entity_poly.type
_entity_poly.pdbx_seq_one_letter_code
_entity_poly.pdbx_strand_id
1 'polypeptide(L)'
;MLFSETHDQQPPQPSCEAFATTDEQEAASGKSKNGTKHLHKHYKNCNARKNKDIRHSILNPRQEKKEGPISLGAHTFDQNVSRDDLAKMIILHEYPLNMHLSRTTIKSDIKDIFESEKTKIKRVLSSNKGRVAVTNDMWTTSNQKRCYMVVTAHYIDDSWNHCNKILW
;
A
#
# COMPACT_ATOMS: atom_id res chain seq x y z
N MET A 1 25.71 -33.26 -36.62
CA MET A 1 25.68 -31.90 -37.19
C MET A 1 25.48 -30.97 -36.00
N LEU A 2 26.50 -30.56 -35.24
CA LEU A 2 27.57 -29.60 -35.56
C LEU A 2 27.09 -28.46 -36.46
N PHE A 3 26.90 -27.28 -35.86
CA PHE A 3 27.20 -25.91 -36.35
C PHE A 3 26.79 -24.95 -35.21
N SER A 4 27.70 -24.50 -34.35
CA SER A 4 28.68 -23.40 -34.51
C SER A 4 28.18 -22.11 -33.86
N GLU A 5 28.85 -21.75 -32.76
CA GLU A 5 28.83 -20.45 -32.10
C GLU A 5 29.12 -19.32 -33.08
N THR A 6 28.37 -18.22 -32.96
CA THR A 6 28.75 -16.92 -33.51
C THR A 6 28.95 -15.96 -32.35
N HIS A 7 30.22 -15.62 -32.15
CA HIS A 7 30.69 -14.53 -31.31
C HIS A 7 30.12 -13.21 -31.85
N ASP A 8 29.30 -12.51 -31.06
CA ASP A 8 29.03 -11.09 -31.29
C ASP A 8 29.95 -10.25 -30.41
N GLN A 9 30.75 -9.43 -31.08
CA GLN A 9 31.79 -8.58 -30.53
C GLN A 9 31.20 -7.37 -29.81
N GLN A 10 31.74 -7.12 -28.63
CA GLN A 10 31.46 -5.94 -27.80
C GLN A 10 32.00 -4.66 -28.46
N PRO A 11 31.23 -3.55 -28.52
CA PRO A 11 31.73 -2.28 -29.02
C PRO A 11 32.72 -1.63 -28.03
N PRO A 12 33.72 -0.87 -28.53
CA PRO A 12 34.84 -0.36 -27.74
C PRO A 12 34.43 0.75 -26.77
N GLN A 13 35.03 0.70 -25.59
CA GLN A 13 34.95 1.74 -24.55
C GLN A 13 35.74 2.98 -24.99
N PRO A 14 35.21 4.21 -24.84
CA PRO A 14 36.01 5.42 -25.04
C PRO A 14 36.94 5.66 -23.84
N SER A 15 38.25 5.67 -24.12
CA SER A 15 39.29 6.13 -23.21
C SER A 15 39.28 7.66 -23.14
N CYS A 16 38.96 8.21 -21.97
CA CYS A 16 38.99 9.65 -21.72
C CYS A 16 40.22 9.97 -20.85
N GLU A 17 41.34 10.29 -21.48
CA GLU A 17 42.40 11.09 -20.86
C GLU A 17 42.46 12.43 -21.60
N ALA A 18 42.21 13.54 -20.89
CA ALA A 18 42.89 14.80 -21.12
C ALA A 18 42.65 15.78 -19.95
N PHE A 19 43.77 16.11 -19.31
CA PHE A 19 44.17 17.45 -18.87
C PHE A 19 43.29 18.27 -17.92
N ALA A 20 43.87 18.46 -16.73
CA ALA A 20 43.54 19.53 -15.81
C ALA A 20 43.68 20.90 -16.49
N THR A 21 42.63 21.71 -16.37
CA THR A 21 42.77 23.16 -16.24
C THR A 21 41.96 23.56 -15.01
N THR A 22 42.67 24.24 -14.12
CA THR A 22 42.17 24.93 -12.93
C THR A 22 41.21 26.02 -13.35
N ASP A 23 39.99 26.01 -12.81
CA ASP A 23 39.27 27.25 -12.54
C ASP A 23 38.30 27.08 -11.37
N GLU A 24 38.41 28.07 -10.49
CA GLU A 24 37.86 28.25 -9.16
C GLU A 24 36.42 27.80 -8.94
N GLN A 25 36.26 26.73 -8.14
CA GLN A 25 35.12 26.59 -7.23
C GLN A 25 35.63 26.78 -5.80
N GLU A 26 35.03 27.71 -5.06
CA GLU A 26 34.67 27.53 -3.65
C GLU A 26 33.81 28.75 -3.24
N ALA A 27 32.51 28.57 -3.07
CA ALA A 27 31.87 27.96 -1.92
C ALA A 27 31.49 29.02 -0.88
N ALA A 28 30.21 29.00 -0.47
CA ALA A 28 29.74 29.76 0.67
C ALA A 28 30.67 29.50 1.86
N SER A 29 31.34 30.55 2.35
CA SER A 29 32.35 30.46 3.40
C SER A 29 31.75 29.91 4.71
N GLY A 30 31.79 28.59 4.87
CA GLY A 30 31.38 27.86 6.06
C GLY A 30 32.57 27.60 6.98
N LYS A 31 33.11 28.63 7.65
CA LYS A 31 34.16 28.44 8.65
C LYS A 31 33.61 27.63 9.84
N SER A 32 34.29 26.55 10.26
CA SER A 32 33.84 25.64 11.34
C SER A 32 33.74 26.27 12.75
N LYS A 33 34.08 27.57 12.87
CA LYS A 33 33.94 28.36 14.11
C LYS A 33 32.56 28.99 14.27
N ASN A 34 31.70 28.91 13.26
CA ASN A 34 30.37 29.52 13.27
C ASN A 34 29.34 28.48 13.73
N GLY A 35 29.03 28.47 15.03
CA GLY A 35 28.00 27.58 15.58
C GLY A 35 26.61 27.84 14.97
N THR A 36 25.65 26.97 15.28
CA THR A 36 24.25 26.99 14.80
C THR A 36 23.42 28.20 15.24
N LYS A 37 24.06 29.21 15.86
CA LYS A 37 23.42 30.43 16.40
C LYS A 37 22.66 31.22 15.35
N HIS A 38 23.13 31.22 14.10
CA HIS A 38 22.40 31.86 13.00
C HIS A 38 21.08 31.14 12.70
N LEU A 39 21.11 29.81 12.61
CA LEU A 39 19.92 29.00 12.37
C LEU A 39 18.95 29.05 13.56
N HIS A 40 19.47 29.13 14.80
CA HIS A 40 18.65 29.31 16.01
C HIS A 40 17.97 30.69 16.06
N LYS A 41 18.66 31.74 15.62
CA LYS A 41 18.09 33.09 15.49
C LYS A 41 17.01 33.12 14.41
N HIS A 42 17.21 32.42 13.30
CA HIS A 42 16.17 32.21 12.29
C HIS A 42 14.99 31.42 12.87
N TYR A 43 15.24 30.31 13.58
CA TYR A 43 14.20 29.48 14.21
C TYR A 43 13.26 30.29 15.11
N LYS A 44 13.81 31.21 15.93
CA LYS A 44 13.02 32.05 16.83
C LYS A 44 12.19 33.14 16.11
N ASN A 45 12.67 33.64 14.97
CA ASN A 45 12.05 34.75 14.24
C ASN A 45 11.34 34.36 12.94
N CYS A 46 11.33 33.07 12.58
CA CYS A 46 10.76 32.62 11.31
C CYS A 46 9.24 32.63 11.35
N ASN A 47 8.64 33.59 10.64
CA ASN A 47 7.19 33.70 10.44
C ASN A 47 6.59 32.46 9.73
N ALA A 48 7.40 31.63 9.05
CA ALA A 48 6.93 30.44 8.34
C ALA A 48 6.58 29.25 9.25
N ARG A 49 6.96 29.28 10.54
CA ARG A 49 6.64 28.23 11.52
C ARG A 49 5.44 28.54 12.43
N LYS A 50 4.58 29.50 12.06
CA LYS A 50 3.30 29.71 12.77
C LYS A 50 2.33 28.53 12.64
N ASN A 51 2.56 27.60 11.72
CA ASN A 51 1.76 26.38 11.62
C ASN A 51 2.33 25.29 12.54
N LYS A 52 1.59 25.04 13.63
CA LYS A 52 1.70 23.80 14.40
C LYS A 52 1.14 22.69 13.53
N ASP A 53 1.92 21.63 13.42
CA ASP A 53 1.59 20.33 12.83
C ASP A 53 1.47 20.32 11.29
N ILE A 54 2.40 19.63 10.64
CA ILE A 54 2.29 19.18 9.24
C ILE A 54 1.34 17.97 9.22
N ARG A 55 0.17 18.11 9.82
CA ARG A 55 -0.94 17.20 9.54
C ARG A 55 -1.56 17.75 8.28
N HIS A 56 -1.41 17.01 7.19
CA HIS A 56 -1.98 17.35 5.89
C HIS A 56 -3.49 17.58 6.02
N SER A 57 -3.93 18.82 6.27
CA SER A 57 -5.27 19.23 5.90
C SER A 57 -5.23 19.36 4.37
N ILE A 58 -5.66 18.32 3.67
CA ILE A 58 -5.86 18.41 2.22
C ILE A 58 -7.02 19.37 2.03
N LEU A 59 -6.72 20.59 1.59
CA LEU A 59 -7.72 21.61 1.27
C LEU A 59 -8.30 21.28 -0.10
N ASN A 60 -9.53 20.76 -0.16
CA ASN A 60 -10.26 20.63 -1.42
C ASN A 60 -11.12 21.89 -1.63
N PRO A 61 -11.01 22.59 -2.77
CA PRO A 61 -11.99 23.61 -3.12
C PRO A 61 -13.31 22.92 -3.46
N ARG A 62 -14.29 23.00 -2.55
CA ARG A 62 -15.66 22.60 -2.86
C ARG A 62 -16.19 23.57 -3.92
N GLN A 63 -16.24 23.12 -5.18
CA GLN A 63 -16.98 23.85 -6.21
C GLN A 63 -18.47 23.69 -5.94
N GLU A 64 -19.03 24.60 -5.16
CA GLU A 64 -20.41 25.01 -5.36
C GLU A 64 -20.37 26.50 -5.70
N LYS A 65 -20.65 26.79 -6.98
CA LYS A 65 -20.80 28.15 -7.50
C LYS A 65 -21.81 28.92 -6.65
N LYS A 66 -21.32 29.73 -5.71
CA LYS A 66 -21.98 30.96 -5.26
C LYS A 66 -20.89 31.99 -5.02
N GLU A 67 -21.05 33.13 -5.66
CA GLU A 67 -20.14 34.28 -5.58
C GLU A 67 -20.03 34.74 -4.11
N GLY A 68 -18.99 34.27 -3.44
CA GLY A 68 -18.72 34.52 -2.04
C GLY A 68 -17.35 33.93 -1.65
N PRO A 69 -16.72 34.42 -0.56
CA PRO A 69 -15.40 33.95 -0.15
C PRO A 69 -15.42 32.45 0.12
N ILE A 70 -14.50 31.74 -0.51
CA ILE A 70 -14.37 30.28 -0.46
C ILE A 70 -14.08 29.86 0.99
N SER A 71 -15.07 29.27 1.66
CA SER A 71 -14.86 28.62 2.96
C SER A 71 -14.21 27.27 2.73
N LEU A 72 -12.94 27.15 3.14
CA LEU A 72 -12.19 25.90 3.09
C LEU A 72 -12.61 25.05 4.29
N GLY A 73 -13.43 24.03 4.05
CA GLY A 73 -13.73 23.02 5.07
C GLY A 73 -12.48 22.18 5.36
N ALA A 74 -12.06 22.10 6.61
CA ALA A 74 -10.97 21.23 7.03
C ALA A 74 -11.40 19.75 6.87
N HIS A 75 -10.78 19.00 5.95
CA HIS A 75 -10.89 17.55 5.91
C HIS A 75 -9.94 16.95 6.96
N THR A 76 -10.49 16.20 7.92
CA THR A 76 -9.70 15.41 8.86
C THR A 76 -9.34 14.09 8.21
N PHE A 77 -8.07 13.93 7.81
CA PHE A 77 -7.56 12.68 7.27
C PHE A 77 -7.49 11.62 8.39
N ASP A 78 -8.22 10.52 8.24
CA ASP A 78 -8.11 9.34 9.08
C ASP A 78 -7.24 8.28 8.39
N GLN A 79 -6.08 8.03 8.98
CA GLN A 79 -5.10 7.07 8.48
C GLN A 79 -5.61 5.62 8.52
N ASN A 80 -6.49 5.27 9.46
CA ASN A 80 -7.00 3.91 9.62
C ASN A 80 -8.05 3.59 8.55
N VAL A 81 -8.96 4.52 8.26
CA VAL A 81 -9.96 4.38 7.20
C VAL A 81 -9.26 4.20 5.85
N SER A 82 -8.25 5.02 5.57
CA SER A 82 -7.46 4.93 4.34
C SER A 82 -6.73 3.58 4.20
N ARG A 83 -6.30 2.99 5.32
CA ARG A 83 -5.64 1.68 5.33
C ARG A 83 -6.62 0.53 5.09
N ASP A 84 -7.80 0.61 5.69
CA ASP A 84 -8.87 -0.37 5.47
C ASP A 84 -9.33 -0.36 4.00
N ASP A 85 -9.52 0.83 3.42
CA ASP A 85 -9.86 0.98 2.00
C ASP A 85 -8.76 0.46 1.08
N LEU A 86 -7.49 0.70 1.42
CA LEU A 86 -6.36 0.13 0.71
C LEU A 86 -6.36 -1.41 0.77
N ALA A 87 -6.58 -2.00 1.94
CA ALA A 87 -6.62 -3.44 2.10
C ALA A 87 -7.76 -4.07 1.29
N LYS A 88 -8.95 -3.46 1.28
CA LYS A 88 -10.07 -3.87 0.42
C LYS A 88 -9.71 -3.74 -1.06
N MET A 89 -9.07 -2.65 -1.46
CA MET A 89 -8.64 -2.47 -2.86
C MET A 89 -7.66 -3.56 -3.29
N ILE A 90 -6.69 -3.92 -2.43
CA ILE A 90 -5.74 -5.01 -2.69
C ILE A 90 -6.46 -6.34 -2.87
N ILE A 91 -7.42 -6.66 -2.00
CA ILE A 91 -8.20 -7.90 -2.04
C ILE A 91 -9.05 -7.95 -3.32
N LEU A 92 -9.76 -6.87 -3.63
CA LEU A 92 -10.70 -6.82 -4.76
C LEU A 92 -10.01 -6.90 -6.13
N HIS A 93 -8.81 -6.34 -6.25
CA HIS A 93 -8.06 -6.30 -7.51
C HIS A 93 -6.89 -7.30 -7.55
N GLU A 94 -6.78 -8.19 -6.56
CA GLU A 94 -5.73 -9.21 -6.46
C GLU A 94 -4.30 -8.65 -6.59
N TYR A 95 -4.07 -7.44 -6.06
CA TYR A 95 -2.76 -6.81 -6.18
C TYR A 95 -1.68 -7.56 -5.39
N PRO A 96 -0.45 -7.60 -5.92
CA PRO A 96 0.63 -8.32 -5.25
C PRO A 96 1.02 -7.58 -3.96
N LEU A 97 1.10 -8.32 -2.86
CA LEU A 97 1.42 -7.80 -1.52
C LEU A 97 2.83 -7.21 -1.39
N ASN A 98 3.65 -7.27 -2.44
CA ASN A 98 5.01 -6.73 -2.49
C ASN A 98 5.08 -5.27 -2.98
N MET A 99 4.01 -4.76 -3.59
CA MET A 99 3.97 -3.42 -4.18
C MET A 99 3.88 -2.32 -3.12
N HIS A 100 3.52 -2.67 -1.89
CA HIS A 100 3.22 -1.70 -0.83
C HIS A 100 4.34 -1.55 0.21
N LEU A 101 4.42 -0.35 0.78
CA LEU A 101 5.50 0.10 1.67
C LEU A 101 5.70 -0.75 2.93
N SER A 102 4.66 -1.46 3.40
CA SER A 102 4.81 -2.42 4.52
C SER A 102 3.98 -3.69 4.31
N ARG A 103 4.68 -4.75 3.88
CA ARG A 103 4.10 -6.08 3.70
C ARG A 103 3.51 -6.65 4.99
N THR A 104 4.17 -6.45 6.12
CA THR A 104 3.73 -7.00 7.42
C THR A 104 2.44 -6.34 7.90
N THR A 105 2.36 -5.03 7.73
CA THR A 105 1.21 -4.22 8.09
C THR A 105 -0.02 -4.61 7.27
N ILE A 106 0.10 -4.65 5.94
CA ILE A 106 -1.02 -5.04 5.06
C ILE A 106 -1.45 -6.48 5.28
N LYS A 107 -0.51 -7.39 5.54
CA LYS A 107 -0.85 -8.77 5.90
C LYS A 107 -1.69 -8.82 7.18
N SER A 108 -1.38 -8.00 8.18
CA SER A 108 -2.19 -7.90 9.39
C SER A 108 -3.59 -7.36 9.07
N ASP A 109 -3.66 -6.25 8.34
CA ASP A 109 -4.93 -5.60 7.99
C ASP A 109 -5.85 -6.56 7.20
N ILE A 110 -5.32 -7.29 6.21
CA ILE A 110 -6.05 -8.31 5.45
C ILE A 110 -6.52 -9.46 6.36
N LYS A 111 -5.67 -9.89 7.30
CA LYS A 111 -6.03 -10.94 8.26
C LYS A 111 -7.18 -10.51 9.17
N ASP A 112 -7.18 -9.26 9.60
CA ASP A 112 -8.23 -8.70 10.46
C ASP A 112 -9.57 -8.62 9.70
N ILE A 113 -9.55 -8.19 8.43
CA ILE A 113 -10.71 -8.22 7.54
C ILE A 113 -11.25 -9.65 7.42
N PHE A 114 -10.36 -10.62 7.16
CA PHE A 114 -10.74 -12.03 7.04
C PHE A 114 -11.40 -12.58 8.32
N GLU A 115 -10.82 -12.34 9.50
CA GLU A 115 -11.41 -12.82 10.76
C GLU A 115 -12.76 -12.17 11.05
N SER A 116 -12.94 -10.91 10.64
CA SER A 116 -14.23 -10.21 10.74
C SER A 116 -15.30 -10.87 9.86
N GLU A 117 -14.98 -11.17 8.59
CA GLU A 117 -15.90 -11.83 7.65
C GLU A 117 -16.20 -13.27 8.07
N LYS A 118 -15.20 -14.00 8.53
CA LYS A 118 -15.34 -15.34 9.12
C LYS A 118 -16.31 -15.35 10.29
N THR A 119 -16.25 -14.35 11.15
CA THR A 119 -17.19 -14.20 12.28
C THR A 119 -18.62 -13.93 11.80
N LYS A 120 -18.79 -13.13 10.74
CA LYS A 120 -20.11 -12.89 10.12
C LYS A 120 -20.69 -14.18 9.55
N ILE A 121 -19.90 -14.95 8.80
CA ILE A 121 -20.34 -16.24 8.22
C ILE A 121 -20.73 -17.22 9.32
N LYS A 122 -19.92 -17.35 10.38
CA LYS A 122 -20.25 -18.19 11.54
C LYS A 122 -21.59 -17.80 12.15
N ARG A 123 -21.83 -16.50 12.34
CA ARG A 123 -23.10 -16.00 12.88
C ARG A 123 -24.28 -16.41 11.99
N VAL A 124 -24.17 -16.20 10.67
CA VAL A 124 -25.24 -16.55 9.72
C VAL A 124 -25.51 -18.05 9.74
N LEU A 125 -24.47 -18.89 9.72
CA LEU A 125 -24.63 -20.34 9.79
C LEU A 125 -25.24 -20.80 11.12
N SER A 126 -24.88 -20.16 12.24
CA SER A 126 -25.45 -20.49 13.55
C SER A 126 -26.89 -20.00 13.72
N SER A 127 -27.27 -18.88 13.09
CA SER A 127 -28.65 -18.37 13.14
C SER A 127 -29.59 -19.05 12.14
N ASN A 128 -29.05 -19.72 11.12
CA ASN A 128 -29.85 -20.39 10.12
C ASN A 128 -30.66 -21.54 10.73
N LYS A 129 -31.98 -21.52 10.52
CA LYS A 129 -32.89 -22.59 10.97
C LYS A 129 -32.93 -23.77 9.99
N GLY A 130 -32.45 -23.55 8.76
CA GLY A 130 -32.41 -24.56 7.72
C GLY A 130 -31.29 -25.59 7.90
N ARG A 131 -31.25 -26.57 6.99
CA ARG A 131 -30.14 -27.53 6.91
C ARG A 131 -28.97 -26.90 6.17
N VAL A 132 -27.76 -27.25 6.60
CA VAL A 132 -26.51 -26.90 5.92
C VAL A 132 -25.89 -28.20 5.41
N ALA A 133 -25.62 -28.26 4.11
CA ALA A 133 -24.83 -29.32 3.50
C ALA A 133 -23.38 -28.86 3.36
N VAL A 134 -22.42 -29.75 3.59
CA VAL A 134 -20.99 -29.43 3.49
C VAL A 134 -20.35 -30.37 2.48
N THR A 135 -19.58 -29.81 1.56
CA THR A 135 -18.81 -30.55 0.55
C THR A 135 -17.33 -30.26 0.73
N ASN A 136 -16.49 -31.27 0.52
CA ASN A 136 -15.04 -31.13 0.59
C ASN A 136 -14.46 -31.51 -0.76
N ASP A 137 -13.72 -30.60 -1.38
CA ASP A 137 -12.91 -30.88 -2.58
C ASP A 137 -11.44 -30.97 -2.19
N MET A 138 -10.72 -31.93 -2.76
CA MET A 138 -9.32 -32.18 -2.44
C MET A 138 -8.51 -32.36 -3.73
N TRP A 139 -7.39 -31.66 -3.82
CA TRP A 139 -6.45 -31.86 -4.92
C TRP A 139 -5.02 -31.97 -4.39
N THR A 140 -4.20 -32.73 -5.10
CA THR A 140 -2.79 -32.89 -4.78
C THR A 140 -1.95 -32.23 -5.85
N THR A 141 -0.86 -31.57 -5.45
CA THR A 141 0.10 -31.02 -6.41
C THR A 141 1.28 -31.97 -6.55
N SER A 142 1.54 -32.41 -7.78
CA SER A 142 2.57 -33.40 -8.12
C SER A 142 3.99 -32.98 -7.70
N ASN A 143 4.27 -31.68 -7.72
CA ASN A 143 5.60 -31.12 -7.49
C ASN A 143 5.93 -30.82 -6.01
N GLN A 144 4.94 -30.78 -5.11
CA GLN A 144 5.13 -30.30 -3.73
C GLN A 144 4.74 -31.30 -2.64
N LYS A 145 4.25 -32.50 -3.00
CA LYS A 145 3.71 -33.50 -2.04
C LYS A 145 2.71 -32.87 -1.04
N ARG A 146 1.96 -31.86 -1.50
CA ARG A 146 0.93 -31.16 -0.70
C ARG A 146 -0.45 -31.55 -1.21
N CYS A 147 -1.35 -31.81 -0.28
CA CYS A 147 -2.78 -31.93 -0.53
C CYS A 147 -3.44 -30.64 -0.05
N TYR A 148 -4.25 -30.04 -0.91
CA TYR A 148 -5.12 -28.93 -0.56
C TYR A 148 -6.53 -29.47 -0.42
N MET A 149 -7.30 -28.82 0.45
CA MET A 149 -8.71 -29.12 0.66
C MET A 149 -9.46 -27.79 0.71
N VAL A 150 -10.62 -27.74 0.06
CA VAL A 150 -11.58 -26.66 0.18
C VAL A 150 -12.86 -27.26 0.73
N VAL A 151 -13.33 -26.70 1.84
CA VAL A 151 -14.61 -27.06 2.43
C VAL A 151 -15.62 -26.01 2.00
N THR A 152 -16.76 -26.39 1.44
CA THR A 152 -17.82 -25.47 1.05
C THR A 152 -19.12 -25.81 1.77
N ALA A 153 -19.72 -24.81 2.41
CA ALA A 153 -21.05 -24.90 2.98
C ALA A 153 -22.10 -24.42 1.98
N HIS A 154 -23.11 -25.26 1.76
CA HIS A 154 -24.28 -25.02 0.95
C HIS A 154 -25.50 -24.94 1.87
N TYR A 155 -26.27 -23.86 1.79
CA TYR A 155 -27.48 -23.68 2.61
C TYR A 155 -28.54 -22.85 1.87
N ILE A 156 -29.78 -22.92 2.34
CA ILE A 156 -30.87 -22.04 1.90
C ILE A 156 -31.04 -20.97 2.98
N ASP A 157 -31.08 -19.70 2.59
CA ASP A 157 -31.29 -18.58 3.51
C ASP A 157 -32.78 -18.35 3.84
N ASP A 158 -33.07 -17.44 4.77
CA ASP A 158 -34.45 -17.09 5.16
C ASP A 158 -35.26 -16.47 4.02
N SER A 159 -34.59 -15.94 2.99
CA SER A 159 -35.19 -15.40 1.77
C SER A 159 -35.35 -16.45 0.67
N TRP A 160 -35.17 -17.73 1.00
CA TRP A 160 -35.25 -18.87 0.09
C TRP A 160 -34.24 -18.88 -1.06
N ASN A 161 -33.09 -18.22 -0.88
CA ASN A 161 -31.99 -18.24 -1.85
C ASN A 161 -30.98 -19.33 -1.53
N HIS A 162 -30.49 -20.00 -2.57
CA HIS A 162 -29.39 -20.95 -2.44
C HIS A 162 -28.06 -20.20 -2.26
N CYS A 163 -27.37 -20.47 -1.15
CA CYS A 163 -26.14 -19.83 -0.74
C CYS A 163 -24.98 -20.82 -0.65
N ASN A 164 -23.83 -20.45 -1.24
CA ASN A 164 -22.59 -21.22 -1.18
C ASN A 164 -21.49 -20.37 -0.54
N LYS A 165 -20.82 -20.89 0.49
CA LYS A 165 -19.72 -20.21 1.19
C LYS A 165 -18.57 -21.16 1.44
N ILE A 166 -17.37 -20.77 1.01
CA ILE A 166 -16.14 -21.48 1.34
C ILE A 166 -15.86 -21.32 2.83
N LEU A 167 -15.65 -22.45 3.51
CA LEU A 167 -15.19 -22.54 4.88
C LEU A 167 -13.66 -22.67 4.83
N TRP A 168 -13.03 -21.76 5.57
CA TRP A 168 -11.59 -21.45 5.61
C TRP A 168 -10.64 -22.65 5.74
#